data_AF-A0A2K1P5Z4-F1
#
_entry.id   AF-A0A2K1P5Z4-F1
#
_cell.length_a   1.000
_cell.length_b   1.000
_cell.length_c   1.000
_cell.angle_alpha   90.00
_cell.angle_beta   90.00
_cell.angle_gamma   90.00
#
_symmetry.space_group_name_H-M   'P 1'
#
loop_
_entity.id
_entity.type
_entity.pdbx_description
1 polymer ?
#
loop_
_entity_poly.entity_id
_entity_poly.type
_entity_poly.pdbx_seq_one_letter_code
_entity_poly.pdbx_strand_id
1 'polypeptide(L)'
;MKKTIFVTVIMLLVMNISVISFSQTSDNVNIPVYLSIPSYAVIESVDKESLEYDLDLSSPENKSEEVKVKIVANTAFELYVEFDAEESSFSEETRALLELLNSSYNYSIDSNKSSSGVVEKTVQVGFNFQQALDNNPEIRELLLKSGEYNGKVGNFVFTVSPAV
;
A
#
# COMPACT_ATOMS: atom_id res chain seq x y z
N MET A 1 2.86 -52.71 -29.12
CA MET A 1 3.77 -52.04 -28.16
C MET A 1 4.04 -50.57 -28.49
N LYS A 2 4.27 -50.16 -29.76
CA LYS A 2 4.53 -48.73 -30.09
C LYS A 2 3.37 -47.76 -29.77
N LYS A 3 2.11 -48.17 -29.97
CA LYS A 3 0.92 -47.33 -29.73
C LYS A 3 0.65 -47.08 -28.23
N THR A 4 0.87 -48.09 -27.39
CA THR A 4 0.64 -47.98 -25.94
C THR A 4 1.62 -47.02 -25.28
N ILE A 5 2.91 -47.10 -25.66
CA ILE A 5 3.95 -46.20 -25.17
C ILE A 5 3.63 -44.73 -25.51
N PHE A 6 3.14 -44.46 -26.73
CA PHE A 6 2.80 -43.10 -27.16
C PHE A 6 1.64 -42.50 -26.36
N VAL A 7 0.61 -43.29 -26.05
CA VAL A 7 -0.53 -42.85 -25.22
C VAL A 7 -0.08 -42.58 -23.79
N THR A 8 0.76 -43.44 -23.22
CA THR A 8 1.29 -43.23 -21.86
C THR A 8 2.14 -41.96 -21.77
N VAL A 9 2.96 -41.67 -22.77
CA VAL A 9 3.78 -40.45 -22.82
C VAL A 9 2.92 -39.18 -22.94
N ILE A 10 1.88 -39.18 -23.78
CA ILE A 10 0.95 -38.04 -23.90
C ILE A 10 0.20 -37.82 -22.58
N MET A 11 -0.27 -38.89 -21.94
CA MET A 11 -0.99 -38.78 -20.68
C MET A 11 -0.10 -38.21 -19.56
N LEU A 12 1.18 -38.61 -19.54
CA LEU A 12 2.18 -38.06 -18.62
C LEU A 12 2.49 -36.59 -18.91
N LEU A 13 2.55 -36.19 -20.18
CA LEU A 13 2.75 -34.80 -20.60
C LEU A 13 1.57 -33.89 -20.21
N VAL A 14 0.34 -34.37 -20.41
CA VAL A 14 -0.89 -33.64 -20.01
C VAL A 14 -0.97 -33.49 -18.49
N MET A 15 -0.61 -34.53 -17.71
CA MET A 15 -0.50 -34.42 -16.25
C MET A 15 0.56 -33.39 -15.83
N ASN A 16 1.74 -33.38 -16.47
CA ASN A 16 2.79 -32.41 -16.11
C ASN A 16 2.40 -30.96 -16.45
N ILE A 17 1.72 -30.72 -17.58
CA ILE A 17 1.23 -29.38 -17.94
C ILE A 17 0.15 -28.90 -16.95
N SER A 18 -0.69 -29.82 -16.47
CA SER A 18 -1.74 -29.51 -15.47
C SER A 18 -1.17 -29.11 -14.10
N VAL A 19 0.01 -29.62 -13.75
CA VAL A 19 0.67 -29.35 -12.47
C VAL A 19 1.49 -28.05 -12.52
N ILE A 20 1.95 -27.62 -13.70
CA ILE A 20 2.69 -26.35 -13.87
C ILE A 20 1.75 -25.14 -13.73
N SER A 21 0.46 -25.26 -14.06
CA SER A 21 -0.52 -24.17 -13.95
C SER A 21 -0.88 -23.78 -12.50
N PHE A 22 -0.43 -24.54 -11.50
CA PHE A 22 -0.62 -24.26 -10.07
C PHE A 22 0.67 -23.81 -9.38
N SER A 23 1.74 -23.51 -10.13
CA SER A 23 2.96 -22.98 -9.56
C SER A 23 2.80 -21.48 -9.27
N GLN A 24 2.35 -21.21 -8.05
CA GLN A 24 2.64 -20.01 -7.25
C GLN A 24 2.01 -18.70 -7.75
N THR A 25 0.70 -18.54 -7.54
CA THR A 25 0.21 -17.26 -7.04
C THR A 25 0.88 -17.05 -5.69
N SER A 26 1.76 -16.06 -5.62
CA SER A 26 2.16 -15.53 -4.33
C SER A 26 0.94 -14.87 -3.71
N ASP A 27 0.56 -15.34 -2.53
CA ASP A 27 -0.58 -14.79 -1.78
C ASP A 27 -0.23 -13.45 -1.11
N ASN A 28 1.01 -12.97 -1.27
CA ASN A 28 1.49 -11.70 -0.73
C ASN A 28 1.69 -10.65 -1.80
N VAL A 29 1.23 -9.44 -1.52
CA VAL A 29 1.54 -8.25 -2.31
C VAL A 29 2.41 -7.34 -1.47
N ASN A 30 3.62 -7.00 -1.94
CA ASN A 30 4.48 -6.03 -1.28
C ASN A 30 4.19 -4.62 -1.82
N ILE A 31 3.86 -3.70 -0.93
CA ILE A 31 3.45 -2.35 -1.29
C ILE A 31 4.42 -1.35 -0.67
N PRO A 32 5.49 -0.95 -1.37
CA PRO A 32 6.39 0.10 -0.92
C PRO A 32 5.81 1.49 -1.19
N VAL A 33 5.66 2.27 -0.12
CA VAL A 33 5.14 3.65 -0.13
C VAL A 33 6.20 4.60 0.45
N TYR A 34 6.39 5.74 -0.21
CA TYR A 34 7.40 6.73 0.16
C TYR A 34 6.76 7.99 0.77
N LEU A 35 7.56 8.75 1.51
CA LEU A 35 7.13 9.99 2.17
C LEU A 35 7.77 11.19 1.46
N SER A 36 6.93 12.14 1.00
CA SER A 36 7.38 13.41 0.42
C SER A 36 7.08 14.54 1.39
N ILE A 37 8.15 15.16 1.90
CA ILE A 37 8.05 16.17 2.97
C ILE A 37 8.54 17.54 2.47
N PRO A 38 7.81 18.64 2.74
CA PRO A 38 8.13 19.94 2.17
C PRO A 38 9.37 20.57 2.81
N SER A 39 10.15 21.28 2.00
CA SER A 39 11.46 21.82 2.35
C SER A 39 11.48 22.96 3.38
N TYR A 40 10.33 23.53 3.73
CA TYR A 40 10.20 24.68 4.64
C TYR A 40 9.59 24.31 6.01
N ALA A 41 9.28 23.03 6.25
CA ALA A 41 8.88 22.52 7.55
C ALA A 41 10.10 21.94 8.28
N VAL A 42 10.27 22.24 9.58
CA VAL A 42 11.26 21.54 10.40
C VAL A 42 10.63 20.23 10.83
N ILE A 43 11.08 19.15 10.19
CA ILE A 43 10.74 17.79 10.57
C ILE A 43 11.65 17.43 11.73
N GLU A 44 11.10 17.34 12.93
CA GLU A 44 11.91 17.06 14.11
C GLU A 44 12.26 15.57 14.21
N SER A 45 11.35 14.70 13.73
CA SER A 45 11.54 13.27 13.70
C SER A 45 10.60 12.61 12.69
N VAL A 46 11.13 11.61 11.98
CA VAL A 46 10.36 10.58 11.27
C VAL A 46 10.85 9.25 11.81
N ASP A 47 9.94 8.36 12.22
CA ASP A 47 10.32 7.05 12.74
C ASP A 47 10.74 6.06 11.64
N LYS A 48 10.24 6.22 10.41
CA LYS A 48 10.70 5.51 9.20
C LYS A 48 10.54 6.37 7.93
N GLU A 49 11.48 6.30 6.98
CA GLU A 49 11.43 7.06 5.70
C GLU A 49 10.58 6.40 4.60
N SER A 50 10.19 5.14 4.81
CA SER A 50 9.31 4.36 3.93
C SER A 50 8.38 3.46 4.74
N LEU A 51 7.26 3.08 4.12
CA LEU A 51 6.35 2.05 4.59
C LEU A 51 6.38 0.89 3.60
N GLU A 52 6.66 -0.31 4.10
CA GLU A 52 6.63 -1.57 3.34
C GLU A 52 5.52 -2.43 3.91
N TYR A 53 4.47 -2.70 3.13
CA TYR A 53 3.37 -3.55 3.55
C TYR A 53 3.42 -4.89 2.83
N ASP A 54 3.47 -5.98 3.58
CA ASP A 54 3.16 -7.32 3.09
C ASP A 54 1.67 -7.58 3.29
N LEU A 55 0.90 -7.48 2.21
CA LEU A 55 -0.54 -7.76 2.21
C LEU A 55 -0.77 -9.23 1.89
N ASP A 56 -1.12 -10.02 2.90
CA ASP A 56 -1.51 -11.43 2.76
C ASP A 56 -2.98 -11.51 2.37
N LEU A 57 -3.23 -11.69 1.07
CA LEU A 57 -4.58 -11.81 0.52
C LEU A 57 -5.24 -13.15 0.88
N SER A 58 -4.52 -14.12 1.45
CA SER A 58 -5.08 -15.39 1.93
C SER A 58 -5.60 -15.31 3.37
N SER A 59 -5.06 -14.39 4.17
CA SER A 59 -5.44 -14.16 5.56
C SER A 59 -6.43 -12.98 5.72
N PRO A 60 -7.41 -13.06 6.64
CA PRO A 60 -8.24 -11.92 7.03
C PRO A 60 -7.53 -10.99 8.03
N GLU A 61 -6.24 -11.17 8.30
CA GLU A 61 -5.49 -10.31 9.21
C GLU A 61 -4.31 -9.70 8.46
N ASN A 62 -4.54 -8.52 7.89
CA ASN A 62 -3.47 -7.72 7.28
C ASN A 62 -2.78 -6.86 8.33
N LYS A 63 -1.45 -6.78 8.27
CA LYS A 63 -0.67 -5.91 9.16
C LYS A 63 -0.95 -4.45 8.85
N SER A 64 -1.27 -3.68 9.88
CA SER A 64 -1.27 -2.22 9.82
C SER A 64 0.08 -1.71 10.32
N GLU A 65 0.75 -0.92 9.50
CA GLU A 65 1.92 -0.14 9.89
C GLU A 65 1.56 1.34 9.77
N GLU A 66 2.12 2.16 10.65
CA GLU A 66 1.90 3.60 10.64
C GLU A 66 3.24 4.31 10.82
N VAL A 67 3.37 5.48 10.21
CA VAL A 67 4.53 6.37 10.39
C VAL A 67 4.12 7.64 11.10
N LYS A 68 4.95 8.06 12.05
CA LYS A 68 4.80 9.32 12.81
C LYS A 68 5.72 10.40 12.28
N VAL A 69 5.13 11.51 11.84
CA VAL A 69 5.85 12.70 11.39
C VAL A 69 5.58 13.85 12.35
N LYS A 70 6.63 14.44 12.94
CA LYS A 70 6.51 15.64 13.79
C LYS A 70 6.91 16.90 13.01
N ILE A 71 5.98 17.83 12.86
CA ILE A 71 6.15 19.11 12.17
C ILE A 71 6.05 20.27 13.17
N VAL A 72 7.04 21.15 13.19
CA VAL A 72 7.10 22.29 14.11
C VAL A 72 7.25 23.60 13.35
N ALA A 73 6.45 24.61 13.72
CA ALA A 73 6.57 25.96 13.21
C ALA A 73 6.37 27.02 14.30
N ASN A 74 6.99 28.18 14.11
CA ASN A 74 6.87 29.37 14.99
C ASN A 74 5.66 30.25 14.64
N THR A 75 4.84 29.85 13.68
CA THR A 75 3.61 30.52 13.25
C THR A 75 2.47 29.51 13.16
N ALA A 76 1.22 29.99 13.16
CA ALA A 76 0.08 29.14 12.88
C ALA A 76 0.14 28.62 11.43
N PHE A 77 -0.16 27.32 11.26
CA PHE A 77 -0.17 26.67 9.96
C PHE A 77 -1.27 25.62 9.87
N GLU A 78 -1.75 25.41 8.67
CA GLU A 78 -2.58 24.28 8.28
C GLU A 78 -1.70 23.18 7.70
N LEU A 79 -2.13 21.94 7.90
CA LEU A 79 -1.45 20.76 7.38
C LEU A 79 -2.48 19.95 6.62
N TYR A 80 -2.16 19.68 5.37
CA TYR A 80 -2.91 18.80 4.48
C TYR A 80 -2.09 17.55 4.24
N VAL A 81 -2.74 16.40 4.30
CA VAL A 81 -2.11 15.09 4.08
C VAL A 81 -2.91 14.40 2.99
N GLU A 82 -2.23 13.99 1.94
CA GLU A 82 -2.81 13.26 0.83
C GLU A 82 -1.95 12.05 0.48
N PHE A 83 -2.57 11.02 -0.08
CA PHE A 83 -1.87 9.92 -0.71
C PHE A 83 -1.97 10.10 -2.23
N ASP A 84 -0.82 10.29 -2.88
CA ASP A 84 -0.70 10.41 -4.32
C ASP A 84 -0.26 9.05 -4.87
N ALA A 85 -1.22 8.30 -5.39
CA ALA A 85 -0.99 7.00 -5.96
C ALA A 85 -0.29 7.12 -7.32
N GLU A 86 0.80 6.39 -7.52
CA GLU A 86 1.51 6.37 -8.79
C GLU A 86 0.71 5.49 -9.77
N GLU A 87 0.01 6.13 -10.71
CA GLU A 87 -0.75 5.43 -11.75
C GLU A 87 0.20 4.66 -12.68
N SER A 88 0.53 3.42 -12.31
CA SER A 88 1.12 2.49 -13.25
C SER A 88 0.06 2.02 -14.27
N SER A 89 0.49 1.81 -15.51
CA SER A 89 -0.29 1.47 -16.72
C SER A 89 -1.64 0.78 -16.45
N PHE A 90 -2.73 1.33 -17.02
CA PHE A 90 -4.14 0.92 -16.81
C PHE A 90 -4.48 -0.56 -17.14
N SER A 91 -4.08 -1.50 -16.29
CA SER A 91 -4.67 -2.85 -16.22
C SER A 91 -5.81 -2.88 -15.19
N GLU A 92 -6.74 -3.83 -15.30
CA GLU A 92 -7.87 -3.97 -14.34
C GLU A 92 -7.36 -4.26 -12.92
N GLU A 93 -6.29 -5.03 -12.82
CA GLU A 93 -5.56 -5.38 -11.60
C GLU A 93 -4.97 -4.16 -10.90
N THR A 94 -4.29 -3.30 -11.68
CA THR A 94 -3.66 -2.08 -11.18
C THR A 94 -4.73 -1.10 -10.71
N ARG A 95 -5.89 -1.07 -11.37
CA ARG A 95 -7.05 -0.27 -10.92
C ARG A 95 -7.62 -0.78 -9.60
N ALA A 96 -7.74 -2.10 -9.42
CA ALA A 96 -8.19 -2.67 -8.15
C ALA A 96 -7.23 -2.30 -7.00
N LEU A 97 -5.92 -2.30 -7.25
CA LEU A 97 -4.92 -1.85 -6.27
C LEU A 97 -5.06 -0.36 -5.94
N LEU A 98 -5.25 0.49 -6.94
CA LEU A 98 -5.48 1.92 -6.75
C LEU A 98 -6.77 2.17 -5.96
N GLU A 99 -7.85 1.45 -6.26
CA GLU A 99 -9.12 1.53 -5.53
C GLU A 99 -8.98 1.07 -4.08
N LEU A 100 -8.21 -0.01 -3.83
CA LEU A 100 -7.89 -0.45 -2.48
C LEU A 100 -7.12 0.63 -1.71
N LEU A 101 -6.04 1.18 -2.29
CA LEU A 101 -5.19 2.18 -1.65
C LEU A 101 -5.99 3.45 -1.31
N ASN A 102 -6.80 3.94 -2.25
CA ASN A 102 -7.64 5.11 -2.04
C ASN A 102 -8.73 4.90 -0.97
N SER A 103 -9.28 3.69 -0.87
CA SER A 103 -10.32 3.38 0.12
C SER A 103 -9.78 2.98 1.50
N SER A 104 -8.49 2.61 1.59
CA SER A 104 -7.84 2.21 2.82
C SER A 104 -6.96 3.30 3.44
N TYR A 105 -6.59 4.35 2.68
CA TYR A 105 -5.80 5.48 3.17
C TYR A 105 -6.41 6.06 4.44
N ASN A 106 -5.58 6.21 5.48
CA ASN A 106 -5.99 6.82 6.74
C ASN A 106 -4.86 7.68 7.30
N TYR A 107 -5.27 8.74 8.01
CA TYR A 107 -4.36 9.57 8.76
C TYR A 107 -5.03 10.17 10.00
N SER A 108 -4.22 10.52 11.00
CA SER A 108 -4.65 11.34 12.12
C SER A 108 -3.63 12.44 12.40
N ILE A 109 -4.13 13.58 12.88
CA ILE A 109 -3.30 14.75 13.20
C ILE A 109 -3.57 15.12 14.66
N ASP A 110 -2.52 15.01 15.47
CA ASP A 110 -2.51 15.53 16.83
C ASP A 110 -1.80 16.88 16.84
N SER A 111 -2.46 17.91 17.37
CA SER A 111 -1.92 19.27 17.44
C SER A 111 -1.66 19.66 18.88
N ASN A 112 -0.45 20.12 19.17
CA ASN A 112 -0.07 20.68 20.46
C ASN A 112 0.45 22.11 20.26
N LYS A 113 -0.12 23.05 21.02
CA LYS A 113 0.30 24.46 20.99
C LYS A 113 1.02 24.79 22.28
N SER A 114 2.31 25.10 22.19
CA SER A 114 3.10 25.54 23.33
C SER A 114 2.69 26.95 23.78
N SER A 115 2.98 27.27 25.05
CA SER A 115 2.85 28.62 25.61
C SER A 115 3.79 29.64 24.96
N SER A 116 4.86 29.20 24.30
CA SER A 116 5.80 30.03 23.53
C SER A 116 5.32 30.38 22.11
N GLY A 117 4.12 29.98 21.71
CA GLY A 117 3.57 30.24 20.38
C GLY A 117 4.03 29.28 19.29
N VAL A 118 4.91 28.32 19.63
CA VAL A 118 5.29 27.21 18.74
C VAL A 118 4.09 26.26 18.61
N VAL A 119 3.73 25.95 17.37
CA VAL A 119 2.71 24.97 17.02
C VAL A 119 3.42 23.70 16.58
N GLU A 120 3.06 22.58 17.21
CA GLU A 120 3.57 21.25 16.89
C GLU A 120 2.41 20.41 16.38
N LYS A 121 2.59 19.72 15.24
CA LYS A 121 1.63 18.72 14.76
C LYS A 121 2.35 17.38 14.60
N THR A 122 1.79 16.34 15.19
CA THR A 122 2.20 14.95 14.97
C THR A 122 1.20 14.29 14.05
N VAL A 123 1.68 13.73 12.96
CA VAL A 123 0.87 13.08 11.94
C VAL A 123 1.13 11.60 11.97
N GLN A 124 0.08 10.80 12.05
CA GLN A 124 0.14 9.35 11.87
C GLN A 124 -0.49 9.04 10.52
N VAL A 125 0.25 8.39 9.62
CA VAL A 125 -0.23 7.97 8.30
C VAL A 125 -0.10 6.47 8.12
N GLY A 126 -1.04 5.85 7.41
CA GLY A 126 -1.00 4.43 7.08
C GLY A 126 -2.19 4.01 6.23
N PHE A 127 -2.45 2.70 6.19
CA PHE A 127 -3.59 2.11 5.50
C PHE A 127 -4.36 1.14 6.39
N ASN A 128 -5.69 1.17 6.29
CA ASN A 128 -6.58 0.18 6.89
C ASN A 128 -7.07 -0.81 5.82
N PHE A 129 -6.15 -1.63 5.31
CA PHE A 129 -6.44 -2.60 4.25
C PHE A 129 -7.53 -3.59 4.64
N GLN A 130 -7.55 -4.00 5.92
CA GLN A 130 -8.52 -4.98 6.40
C GLN A 130 -9.95 -4.48 6.23
N GLN A 131 -10.23 -3.26 6.73
CA GLN A 131 -11.55 -2.66 6.60
C GLN A 131 -11.94 -2.45 5.13
N ALA A 132 -10.99 -2.05 4.27
CA ALA A 132 -11.26 -1.80 2.85
C ALA A 132 -11.59 -3.09 2.08
N LEU A 133 -10.87 -4.18 2.36
CA LEU A 133 -11.12 -5.50 1.77
C LEU A 133 -12.44 -6.12 2.27
N ASP A 134 -12.75 -5.98 3.56
CA ASP A 134 -14.02 -6.47 4.13
C ASP A 134 -15.24 -5.77 3.49
N ASN A 135 -15.09 -4.49 3.15
CA ASN A 135 -16.15 -3.71 2.49
C ASN A 135 -16.24 -3.99 0.97
N ASN A 136 -15.17 -4.49 0.34
CA ASN A 136 -15.08 -4.68 -1.11
C ASN A 136 -14.42 -6.03 -1.47
N PRO A 137 -15.10 -7.17 -1.25
CA PRO A 137 -14.53 -8.49 -1.50
C PRO A 137 -14.15 -8.73 -2.98
N GLU A 138 -14.78 -8.02 -3.92
CA GLU A 138 -14.47 -8.10 -5.35
C GLU A 138 -13.05 -7.60 -5.68
N ILE A 139 -12.57 -6.60 -4.94
CA ILE A 139 -11.20 -6.07 -5.10
C ILE A 139 -10.17 -7.14 -4.71
N ARG A 140 -10.44 -7.94 -3.67
CA ARG A 140 -9.57 -9.04 -3.24
C ARG A 140 -9.34 -10.05 -4.37
N GLU A 141 -10.41 -10.47 -5.05
CA GLU A 141 -10.35 -11.44 -6.15
C GLU A 141 -9.61 -10.90 -7.38
N LEU A 142 -9.68 -9.59 -7.63
CA LEU A 142 -8.92 -8.95 -8.71
C LEU A 142 -7.44 -8.87 -8.35
N LEU A 143 -7.09 -8.55 -7.11
CA LEU A 143 -5.71 -8.50 -6.64
C LEU A 143 -5.03 -9.87 -6.66
N LEU A 144 -5.74 -10.95 -6.30
CA LEU A 144 -5.21 -12.32 -6.38
C LEU A 144 -4.78 -12.73 -7.79
N LYS A 145 -5.40 -12.17 -8.84
CA LYS A 145 -5.02 -12.43 -10.25
C LYS A 145 -3.74 -11.71 -10.66
N SER A 146 -3.33 -10.70 -9.90
CA SER A 146 -2.22 -9.80 -10.19
C SER A 146 -0.86 -10.39 -9.80
N GLY A 147 -0.85 -11.27 -8.79
CA GLY A 147 0.38 -11.79 -8.18
C GLY A 147 1.13 -10.72 -7.38
N GLU A 148 2.43 -10.93 -7.13
CA GLU A 148 3.24 -9.97 -6.37
C GLU A 148 3.39 -8.64 -7.13
N TYR A 149 2.98 -7.55 -6.49
CA TYR A 149 3.45 -6.22 -6.85
C TYR A 149 4.72 -5.94 -6.06
N ASN A 150 5.76 -5.41 -6.72
CA ASN A 150 7.03 -5.03 -6.09
C ASN A 150 7.47 -3.62 -6.55
N GLY A 151 6.59 -2.90 -7.23
CA GLY A 151 6.82 -1.52 -7.69
C GLY A 151 6.49 -0.51 -6.61
N LYS A 152 6.99 0.71 -6.75
CA LYS A 152 6.49 1.86 -5.98
C LYS A 152 5.03 2.11 -6.35
N VAL A 153 4.16 2.22 -5.35
CA VAL A 153 2.71 2.45 -5.58
C VAL A 153 2.25 3.89 -5.39
N GLY A 154 3.08 4.75 -4.77
CA GLY A 154 2.67 6.12 -4.48
C GLY A 154 3.48 6.78 -3.36
N ASN A 155 3.03 7.96 -2.96
CA ASN A 155 3.64 8.78 -1.91
C ASN A 155 2.59 9.34 -0.96
N PHE A 156 2.91 9.40 0.34
CA PHE A 156 2.23 10.36 1.22
C PHE A 156 2.84 11.74 1.00
N VAL A 157 1.99 12.72 0.71
CA VAL A 157 2.39 14.10 0.48
C VAL A 157 1.85 14.95 1.63
N PHE A 158 2.76 15.65 2.31
CA PHE A 158 2.43 16.57 3.39
C PHE A 158 2.52 18.00 2.86
N THR A 159 1.43 18.74 2.86
CA THR A 159 1.41 20.13 2.41
C THR A 159 1.14 21.05 3.59
N VAL A 160 2.03 22.01 3.84
CA VAL A 160 1.91 22.98 4.93
C VAL A 160 1.57 24.35 4.35
N SER A 161 0.51 24.98 4.82
CA SER A 161 0.14 26.34 4.40
C SER A 161 0.00 27.28 5.60
N PRO A 162 0.18 28.60 5.42
CA PRO A 162 -0.15 29.56 6.45
C PRO A 162 -1.62 29.45 6.85
N ALA A 163 -1.93 29.44 8.15
CA ALA A 163 -3.30 29.59 8.62
C ALA A 163 -3.66 31.08 8.57
N VAL A 164 -4.57 31.44 7.66
CA VAL A 164 -5.02 32.84 7.43
C VAL A 164 -6.11 33.23 8.42
#